data_AF-A0A349Y6W5-F1
#
_entry.id   AF-A0A349Y6W5-F1
#
_cell.length_a   1.000
_cell.length_b   1.000
_cell.length_c   1.000
_cell.angle_alpha   90.00
_cell.angle_beta   90.00
_cell.angle_gamma   90.00
#
_symmetry.space_group_name_H-M   'P 1'
#
loop_
_entity.id
_entity.type
_entity.pdbx_description
1 polymer ?
#
loop_
_entity_poly.entity_id
_entity_poly.type
_entity_poly.pdbx_seq_one_letter_code
_entity_poly.pdbx_strand_id
1 'polypeptide(L)'
;MDAIRKRARELLVAELEASGDAESAAWVRSGGADSCVPLRAIIAALMPPVGYTPERSVLVAATRIRKLASAATPMARSAYIRAAETVEMAVIAARPEAPDSTAVTVVSKGEAEDLSRRRVARMEWAE
;
A
#
# COMPACT_ATOMS: atom_id res chain seq x y z
N MET A 1 -2.05 21.82 -17.34
CA MET A 1 -0.80 21.18 -16.91
C MET A 1 -1.16 19.82 -16.33
N ASP A 2 -0.48 18.75 -16.73
CA ASP A 2 -0.68 17.38 -16.21
C ASP A 2 -0.51 17.36 -14.67
N ALA A 3 -1.43 16.72 -13.95
CA ALA A 3 -1.44 16.66 -12.49
C ALA A 3 -0.15 16.03 -11.94
N ILE A 4 0.40 15.03 -12.64
CA ILE A 4 1.67 14.38 -12.28
C ILE A 4 2.82 15.38 -12.42
N ARG A 5 2.86 16.12 -13.53
CA ARG A 5 3.90 17.13 -13.77
C ARG A 5 3.84 18.25 -12.73
N LYS A 6 2.64 18.71 -12.38
CA LYS A 6 2.46 19.72 -11.31
C LYS A 6 3.02 19.19 -9.99
N ARG A 7 2.64 17.97 -9.60
CA ARG A 7 3.12 17.34 -8.36
C ARG A 7 4.63 17.13 -8.36
N ALA A 8 5.21 16.74 -9.50
CA ALA A 8 6.64 16.58 -9.63
C ALA A 8 7.40 17.89 -9.41
N ARG A 9 6.87 19.00 -9.93
CA ARG A 9 7.45 20.34 -9.69
C ARG A 9 7.36 20.73 -8.21
N GLU A 10 6.24 20.48 -7.56
CA GLU A 10 6.07 20.75 -6.12
C GLU A 10 7.11 20.00 -5.27
N LEU A 11 7.33 18.71 -5.55
CA LEU A 11 8.34 17.90 -4.85
C LEU A 11 9.76 18.41 -5.10
N LEU A 12 10.08 18.75 -6.36
CA LEU A 12 11.39 19.28 -6.70
C LEU A 12 11.66 20.63 -6.03
N VAL A 13 10.65 21.51 -5.99
CA VAL A 13 10.75 22.81 -5.29
C VAL A 13 10.98 22.60 -3.80
N ALA A 14 10.24 21.69 -3.16
CA ALA A 14 10.41 21.40 -1.75
C ALA A 14 11.83 20.88 -1.42
N GLU A 15 12.38 20.02 -2.28
CA GLU A 15 13.76 19.51 -2.13
C GLU A 15 14.80 20.62 -2.29
N LEU A 16 14.64 21.48 -3.30
CA LEU A 16 15.56 22.60 -3.54
C LEU A 16 15.53 23.61 -2.39
N GLU A 17 14.35 23.93 -1.87
CA GLU A 17 14.19 24.78 -0.68
C GLU A 17 14.83 24.14 0.56
N ALA A 18 14.66 22.83 0.77
CA ALA A 18 15.29 22.10 1.87
C ALA A 18 16.83 22.11 1.77
N SER A 19 17.37 22.10 0.56
CA SER A 19 18.81 22.20 0.29
C SER A 19 19.37 23.62 0.32
N GLY A 20 18.51 24.65 0.46
CA GLY A 20 18.89 26.07 0.47
C GLY A 20 19.06 26.71 -0.91
N ASP A 21 18.74 26.00 -2.00
CA ASP A 21 18.82 26.50 -3.37
C ASP A 21 17.53 27.23 -3.79
N ALA A 22 17.35 28.44 -3.23
CA ALA A 22 16.16 29.26 -3.46
C ALA A 22 16.04 29.77 -4.91
N GLU A 23 17.16 29.95 -5.61
CA GLU A 23 17.19 30.43 -7.00
C GLU A 23 16.66 29.36 -7.95
N SER A 24 17.17 28.13 -7.84
CA SER A 24 16.66 27.00 -8.61
C SER A 24 15.20 26.70 -8.28
N ALA A 25 14.79 26.80 -7.01
CA ALA A 25 13.39 26.64 -6.61
C ALA A 25 12.47 27.67 -7.30
N ALA A 26 12.88 28.94 -7.36
CA ALA A 26 12.14 29.99 -8.07
C ALA A 26 12.05 29.74 -9.58
N TRP A 27 13.14 29.26 -10.19
CA TRP A 27 13.19 28.89 -11.60
C TRP A 27 12.31 27.67 -11.94
N VAL A 28 12.22 26.67 -11.06
CA VAL A 28 11.29 25.54 -11.22
C VAL A 28 9.83 26.01 -11.09
N ARG A 29 9.52 26.89 -10.13
CA ARG A 29 8.17 27.45 -9.95
C ARG A 29 7.69 28.23 -11.18
N SER A 30 8.58 28.97 -11.85
CA SER A 30 8.26 29.70 -13.08
C SER A 30 8.11 28.78 -14.31
N GLY A 31 8.41 27.49 -14.17
CA GLY A 31 8.26 26.50 -15.23
C GLY A 31 9.47 26.34 -16.14
N GLY A 32 10.63 26.92 -15.79
CA GLY A 32 11.86 26.79 -16.58
C GLY A 32 12.43 25.36 -16.63
N ALA A 33 12.05 24.51 -15.69
CA ALA A 33 12.64 23.19 -15.47
C ALA A 33 11.95 22.02 -16.21
N ASP A 34 11.04 22.28 -17.15
CA ASP A 34 10.19 21.23 -17.75
C ASP A 34 10.95 20.10 -18.48
N SER A 35 12.22 20.32 -18.82
CA SER A 35 13.12 19.34 -19.46
C SER A 35 14.26 18.85 -18.56
N CYS A 36 14.35 19.34 -17.32
CA CYS A 36 15.48 19.00 -16.45
C CYS A 36 15.44 17.52 -16.03
N VAL A 37 16.63 16.94 -15.81
CA VAL A 37 16.78 15.53 -15.45
C VAL A 37 16.08 15.18 -14.12
N PRO A 38 16.20 15.99 -13.05
CA PRO A 38 15.49 15.73 -11.79
C PRO A 38 13.97 15.68 -11.94
N LEU A 39 13.37 16.61 -12.69
CA LEU A 39 11.94 16.63 -12.89
C LEU A 39 11.46 15.40 -13.69
N ARG A 40 12.20 14.97 -14.71
CA ARG A 40 11.91 13.75 -15.45
C ARG A 40 11.99 12.49 -14.58
N ALA A 41 12.98 12.42 -13.69
CA ALA A 41 13.13 11.31 -12.75
C ALA A 41 11.94 11.26 -11.77
N ILE A 42 11.52 12.41 -11.22
CA ILE A 42 10.37 12.49 -10.32
C ILE A 42 9.08 12.13 -11.07
N ILE A 43 8.87 12.64 -12.29
CA ILE A 43 7.71 12.26 -13.11
C ILE A 43 7.70 10.74 -13.36
N ALA A 44 8.83 10.15 -13.71
CA ALA A 44 8.94 8.70 -13.92
C ALA A 44 8.63 7.91 -12.64
N ALA A 45 9.05 8.40 -11.46
CA ALA A 45 8.75 7.75 -10.17
C ALA A 45 7.27 7.90 -9.76
N LEU A 46 6.62 8.99 -10.13
CA LEU A 46 5.19 9.23 -9.86
C LEU A 46 4.27 8.53 -10.85
N MET A 47 4.78 8.19 -12.04
CA MET A 47 4.03 7.40 -13.00
C MET A 47 4.05 5.93 -12.57
N PRO A 48 2.87 5.30 -12.40
CA PRO A 48 2.84 3.88 -12.17
C PRO A 48 3.43 3.14 -13.38
N PRO A 49 4.13 2.01 -13.18
CA PRO A 49 4.71 1.26 -14.28
C PRO A 49 3.63 0.80 -15.26
N VAL A 50 4.01 0.60 -16.52
CA VAL A 50 3.10 0.09 -17.55
C VAL A 50 2.53 -1.26 -17.11
N GLY A 51 1.21 -1.39 -17.10
CA GLY A 51 0.51 -2.58 -16.62
C GLY A 51 0.21 -2.59 -15.12
N TYR A 52 0.56 -1.53 -14.38
CA TYR A 52 0.16 -1.38 -12.98
C TYR A 52 -1.37 -1.32 -12.86
N THR A 53 -1.92 -2.22 -12.06
CA THR A 53 -3.34 -2.22 -11.71
C THR A 53 -3.47 -1.75 -10.27
N PRO A 54 -4.21 -0.66 -9.99
CA PRO A 54 -4.41 -0.21 -8.62
C PRO A 54 -5.03 -1.32 -7.77
N GLU A 55 -4.52 -1.54 -6.55
CA GLU A 55 -5.06 -2.54 -5.61
C GLU A 55 -6.58 -2.43 -5.47
N ARG A 56 -7.09 -1.19 -5.37
CA ARG A 56 -8.52 -0.91 -5.28
C ARG A 56 -9.32 -1.50 -6.44
N SER A 57 -8.78 -1.47 -7.66
CA SER A 57 -9.41 -2.06 -8.85
C SER A 57 -9.49 -3.58 -8.73
N VAL A 58 -8.45 -4.22 -8.20
CA VAL A 58 -8.40 -5.67 -7.97
C VAL A 58 -9.37 -6.09 -6.85
N LEU A 59 -9.44 -5.32 -5.75
CA LEU A 59 -10.39 -5.58 -4.65
C LEU A 59 -11.86 -5.37 -5.07
N VAL A 60 -12.12 -4.44 -5.99
CA VAL A 60 -13.45 -4.31 -6.61
C VAL A 60 -13.81 -5.57 -7.40
N ALA A 61 -12.86 -6.20 -8.09
CA ALA A 61 -13.08 -7.47 -8.78
C ALA A 61 -13.42 -8.59 -7.78
N ALA A 62 -12.66 -8.75 -6.70
CA ALA A 62 -12.96 -9.70 -5.62
C ALA A 62 -14.37 -9.49 -5.04
N THR A 63 -14.75 -8.23 -4.80
CA THR A 63 -16.10 -7.87 -4.31
C THR A 63 -17.19 -8.27 -5.31
N ARG A 64 -16.97 -8.07 -6.62
CA ARG A 64 -17.92 -8.49 -7.65
C ARG A 64 -18.04 -10.01 -7.73
N ILE A 65 -16.95 -10.75 -7.56
CA ILE A 65 -16.97 -12.21 -7.48
C ILE A 65 -17.83 -12.67 -6.29
N ARG A 66 -17.73 -12.03 -5.13
CA ARG A 66 -18.62 -12.34 -3.99
C ARG A 66 -20.08 -12.06 -4.29
N LYS A 67 -20.40 -10.99 -5.02
CA LYS A 67 -21.78 -10.71 -5.45
C LYS A 67 -22.32 -11.82 -6.35
N LEU A 68 -21.49 -12.38 -7.23
CA LEU A 68 -21.87 -13.54 -8.05
C LEU A 68 -22.11 -14.77 -7.17
N ALA A 69 -21.31 -14.99 -6.13
CA ALA A 69 -21.52 -16.09 -5.18
C ALA A 69 -22.90 -16.02 -4.51
N SER A 70 -23.40 -14.81 -4.20
CA SER A 70 -24.72 -14.62 -3.61
C SER A 70 -25.88 -15.04 -4.52
N ALA A 71 -25.70 -14.98 -5.83
CA ALA A 71 -26.69 -15.38 -6.84
C ALA A 71 -26.46 -16.79 -7.41
N ALA A 72 -25.35 -17.44 -7.06
CA ALA A 72 -24.96 -18.74 -7.58
C ALA A 72 -25.72 -19.90 -6.91
N THR A 73 -25.77 -21.04 -7.61
CA THR A 73 -26.23 -22.30 -7.01
C THR A 73 -25.31 -22.71 -5.85
N PRO A 74 -25.80 -23.51 -4.88
CA PRO A 74 -25.01 -23.92 -3.71
C PRO A 74 -23.66 -24.57 -4.06
N MET A 75 -23.60 -25.37 -5.15
CA MET A 75 -22.36 -25.99 -5.63
C MET A 75 -21.34 -24.99 -6.19
N ALA A 76 -21.80 -23.93 -6.88
CA ALA A 76 -20.90 -22.93 -7.48
C ALA A 76 -20.52 -21.80 -6.50
N ARG A 77 -21.33 -21.58 -5.46
CA ARG A 77 -21.12 -20.53 -4.45
C ARG A 77 -19.76 -20.63 -3.76
N SER A 78 -19.34 -21.82 -3.36
CA SER A 78 -18.07 -22.04 -2.67
C SER A 78 -16.86 -21.74 -3.57
N ALA A 79 -16.95 -22.05 -4.86
CA ALA A 79 -15.90 -21.75 -5.83
C ALA A 79 -15.71 -20.23 -6.00
N TYR A 80 -16.81 -19.47 -6.10
CA TYR A 80 -16.74 -18.01 -6.18
C TYR A 80 -16.17 -17.37 -4.89
N ILE A 81 -16.57 -17.85 -3.72
CA ILE A 81 -16.02 -17.36 -2.45
C ILE A 81 -14.49 -17.57 -2.40
N ARG A 82 -14.03 -18.79 -2.70
CA ARG A 82 -12.58 -19.09 -2.73
C ARG A 82 -11.82 -18.28 -3.77
N ALA A 83 -12.41 -18.05 -4.94
CA ALA A 83 -11.80 -17.21 -5.97
C ALA A 83 -11.62 -15.77 -5.49
N ALA A 84 -12.63 -15.18 -4.82
CA ALA A 84 -12.52 -13.85 -4.25
C ALA A 84 -11.45 -13.77 -3.15
N GLU A 85 -11.40 -14.76 -2.25
CA GLU A 85 -10.38 -14.85 -1.19
C GLU A 85 -8.96 -14.95 -1.77
N THR A 86 -8.77 -15.74 -2.81
CA THR A 86 -7.46 -15.90 -3.47
C THR A 86 -6.97 -14.57 -4.05
N VAL A 87 -7.87 -13.80 -4.68
CA VAL A 87 -7.54 -12.47 -5.20
C VAL A 87 -7.14 -11.51 -4.08
N GLU A 88 -7.84 -11.53 -2.96
CA GLU A 88 -7.50 -10.66 -1.82
C GLU A 88 -6.17 -11.02 -1.17
N MET A 89 -5.89 -12.32 -1.00
CA MET A 89 -4.60 -12.78 -0.49
C MET A 89 -3.46 -12.37 -1.41
N ALA A 90 -3.66 -12.46 -2.74
CA ALA A 90 -2.68 -12.00 -3.71
C ALA A 90 -2.42 -10.47 -3.60
N VAL A 91 -3.48 -9.67 -3.39
CA VAL A 91 -3.33 -8.22 -3.16
C VAL A 91 -2.56 -7.93 -1.88
N ILE A 92 -2.87 -8.64 -0.78
CA ILE A 92 -2.17 -8.48 0.51
C ILE A 92 -0.69 -8.83 0.37
N ALA A 93 -0.38 -9.97 -0.28
CA ALA A 93 1.00 -10.43 -0.48
C ALA A 93 1.81 -9.52 -1.43
N ALA A 94 1.14 -8.79 -2.33
CA ALA A 94 1.79 -7.87 -3.25
C ALA A 94 2.07 -6.47 -2.65
N ARG A 95 1.68 -6.22 -1.39
CA ARG A 95 1.90 -4.91 -0.75
C ARG A 95 3.37 -4.70 -0.43
N PRO A 96 4.00 -3.64 -0.98
CA PRO A 96 5.41 -3.34 -0.70
C PRO A 96 5.65 -2.83 0.73
N GLU A 97 4.59 -2.42 1.47
CA GLU A 97 4.69 -1.88 2.83
C GLU A 97 4.39 -2.88 3.95
N ALA A 98 4.09 -4.14 3.63
CA ALA A 98 3.90 -5.16 4.64
C ALA A 98 5.26 -5.80 4.98
N PRO A 99 5.92 -5.50 6.11
CA PRO A 99 6.74 -6.53 6.73
C PRO A 99 5.83 -7.73 6.92
N ASP A 100 6.32 -8.95 6.67
CA ASP A 100 5.59 -10.19 6.89
C ASP A 100 4.86 -10.14 8.25
N SER A 101 3.59 -9.73 8.25
CA SER A 101 2.76 -9.62 9.46
C SER A 101 2.32 -11.01 9.92
N THR A 102 2.93 -12.05 9.35
CA THR A 102 3.00 -13.42 9.84
C THR A 102 4.41 -13.73 10.34
N ALA A 103 5.05 -12.81 11.07
CA ALA A 103 5.96 -13.21 12.14
C ALA A 103 5.12 -13.87 13.25
N VAL A 104 4.51 -15.02 12.94
CA VAL A 104 4.07 -15.98 13.93
C VAL A 104 5.36 -16.48 14.56
N THR A 105 5.78 -15.85 15.65
CA THR A 105 6.76 -16.46 16.54
C THR A 105 6.13 -17.75 17.02
N VAL A 106 6.57 -18.88 16.46
CA VAL A 106 6.24 -20.20 16.96
C VAL A 106 6.95 -20.32 18.31
N VAL A 107 6.22 -19.97 19.37
CA VAL A 107 6.67 -20.15 20.75
C VAL A 107 6.32 -21.55 21.19
N SER A 108 7.21 -22.19 21.93
CA SER A 108 6.93 -23.50 22.51
C SER A 108 5.75 -23.42 23.49
N LYS A 109 5.08 -24.55 23.75
CA LYS A 109 3.91 -24.61 24.64
C LYS A 109 4.20 -23.98 26.01
N GLY A 110 5.39 -24.17 26.56
CA GLY A 110 5.81 -23.57 27.83
C GLY A 110 5.86 -22.03 27.78
N GLU A 111 6.39 -21.47 26.69
CA GLU A 111 6.49 -20.02 26.52
C GLU A 111 5.12 -19.37 26.28
N ALA A 112 4.20 -20.08 25.62
CA ALA A 112 2.82 -19.63 25.45
C ALA A 112 2.05 -19.57 26.78
N GLU A 113 2.25 -20.57 27.66
CA GLU A 113 1.64 -20.61 28.99
C GLU A 113 2.18 -19.50 29.91
N ASP A 114 3.47 -19.20 29.84
CA ASP A 114 4.08 -18.10 30.61
C ASP A 114 3.62 -16.71 30.15
N LEU A 115 3.47 -16.51 28.83
CA LEU A 115 2.90 -15.29 28.26
C LEU A 115 1.44 -15.09 28.69
N SER A 116 0.67 -16.18 28.73
CA SER A 116 -0.72 -16.15 29.21
C SER A 116 -0.81 -15.77 30.69
N ARG A 117 0.00 -16.39 31.56
CA ARG A 117 0.06 -16.05 33.00
C ARG A 117 0.45 -14.60 33.24
N ARG A 118 1.44 -14.08 32.51
CA ARG A 118 1.86 -12.67 32.60
C ARG A 118 0.77 -11.71 32.16
N ARG A 119 -0.05 -12.09 31.17
CA ARG A 119 -1.14 -11.27 30.66
C ARG A 119 -2.31 -11.22 31.65
N VAL A 120 -2.63 -12.33 32.30
CA VAL A 120 -3.63 -12.40 33.37
C VAL A 120 -3.19 -11.58 34.58
N ALA A 121 -1.94 -11.74 35.03
CA ALA A 121 -1.40 -10.94 36.13
C ALA A 121 -1.39 -9.43 35.81
N ARG A 122 -1.20 -9.04 34.54
CA ARG A 122 -1.26 -7.61 34.17
C ARG A 122 -2.70 -7.05 34.19
N MET A 123 -3.72 -7.89 34.05
CA MET A 123 -5.13 -7.47 34.13
C MET A 123 -5.62 -7.37 35.59
N GLU A 124 -5.18 -8.26 36.47
CA GLU A 124 -5.56 -8.22 37.90
C GLU A 124 -4.97 -7.03 38.67
N TRP A 125 -3.89 -6.43 38.18
CA TRP A 125 -3.28 -5.23 38.79
C TRP A 125 -3.81 -3.91 38.21
N ALA A 126 -4.79 -3.99 37.29
CA ALA A 126 -5.43 -2.84 36.67
C ALA A 126 -6.86 -2.56 37.22
N GLU A 127 -7.30 -3.34 38.21
CA GLU A 127 -8.47 -3.06 39.08
C GLU A 127 -8.02 -2.56 40.45
#